data_AF-A0A7S4L2K6-F1
#
_entry.id   AF-A0A7S4L2K6-F1
#
_cell.length_a   1.000
_cell.length_b   1.000
_cell.length_c   1.000
_cell.angle_alpha   90.00
_cell.angle_beta   90.00
_cell.angle_gamma   90.00
#
_symmetry.space_group_name_H-M   'P 1'
#
loop_
_entity.id
_entity.type
_entity.pdbx_description
1 polymer ?
#
loop_
_entity_poly.entity_id
_entity_poly.type
_entity_poly.pdbx_seq_one_letter_code
_entity_poly.pdbx_strand_id
1 'polypeptide(L)'
;GGQPLSIVAASGPYTTSADLNYSPLDDLLEYVRKESPDVLVLCGPFVDYQHRLLDPSKAGTPGGFSNGDPPDTLTLVRNVMRERIRQGLNQSTTCIIVPSLEDLHTRHTFPQPPFD
;
A
#
# COMPACT_ATOMS: atom_id res chain seq x y z
N GLY A 1 15.96 -3.90 33.06
CA GLY A 1 15.78 -4.78 31.90
C GLY A 1 15.10 -3.99 30.81
N GLY A 2 15.53 -4.11 29.55
CA GLY A 2 14.84 -3.45 28.44
C GLY A 2 13.47 -4.08 28.19
N GLN A 3 12.49 -3.28 27.74
CA GLN A 3 11.22 -3.82 27.27
C GLN A 3 11.43 -4.54 25.92
N PRO A 4 10.77 -5.68 25.66
CA PRO A 4 10.83 -6.35 24.36
C PRO A 4 10.28 -5.46 23.25
N LEU A 5 10.92 -5.48 22.08
CA LEU A 5 10.46 -4.78 20.88
C LEU A 5 9.28 -5.53 20.25
N SER A 6 8.19 -4.84 19.97
CA SER A 6 7.00 -5.35 19.28
C SER A 6 6.98 -4.90 17.81
N ILE A 7 6.86 -5.85 16.89
CA ILE A 7 6.87 -5.60 15.44
C ILE A 7 5.66 -6.29 14.81
N VAL A 8 4.93 -5.54 13.98
CA VAL A 8 3.93 -6.08 13.06
C VAL A 8 4.48 -6.00 11.64
N ALA A 9 4.32 -7.06 10.85
CA ALA A 9 4.70 -7.08 9.45
C ALA A 9 3.52 -7.56 8.59
N ALA A 10 3.31 -6.89 7.46
CA ALA A 10 2.31 -7.25 6.48
C ALA A 10 2.86 -7.08 5.06
N SER A 11 2.27 -7.82 4.12
CA SER A 11 2.58 -7.72 2.70
C SER A 11 1.29 -7.56 1.92
N GLY A 12 1.33 -6.76 0.86
CA GLY A 12 0.19 -6.57 -0.02
C GLY A 12 -0.22 -7.84 -0.78
N PRO A 13 -1.32 -7.78 -1.56
CA PRO A 13 -2.05 -6.57 -1.92
C PRO A 13 -2.93 -6.04 -0.78
N TYR A 14 -2.98 -4.71 -0.67
CA TYR A 14 -3.77 -3.99 0.35
C TYR A 14 -5.16 -3.56 -0.15
N THR A 15 -5.58 -4.12 -1.29
CA THR A 15 -6.87 -3.93 -1.93
C THR A 15 -7.44 -5.30 -2.27
N THR A 16 -8.75 -5.36 -2.48
CA THR A 16 -9.39 -6.60 -2.94
C THR A 16 -9.40 -6.63 -4.46
N SER A 17 -9.46 -7.80 -5.09
CA SER A 17 -9.55 -7.89 -6.56
C SER A 17 -10.78 -7.21 -7.19
N ALA A 18 -11.75 -6.79 -6.38
CA ALA A 18 -12.99 -6.17 -6.81
C ALA A 18 -12.91 -4.64 -6.87
N ASP A 19 -12.07 -4.00 -6.06
CA ASP A 19 -12.01 -2.54 -5.90
C ASP A 19 -10.64 -2.04 -5.41
N LEU A 20 -10.42 -0.72 -5.50
CA LEU A 20 -9.22 -0.05 -4.96
C LEU A 20 -9.55 0.76 -3.70
N ASN A 21 -10.48 0.28 -2.86
CA ASN A 21 -10.96 1.05 -1.70
C ASN A 21 -10.02 0.99 -0.48
N TYR A 22 -9.06 0.08 -0.48
CA TYR A 22 -8.11 -0.17 0.62
C TYR A 22 -8.72 -0.69 1.94
N SER A 23 -9.87 -1.37 1.89
CA SER A 23 -10.46 -1.98 3.09
C SER A 23 -9.51 -2.93 3.85
N PRO A 24 -8.70 -3.80 3.20
CA PRO A 24 -7.71 -4.60 3.94
C PRO A 24 -6.65 -3.76 4.66
N LEU A 25 -6.26 -2.61 4.09
CA LEU A 25 -5.35 -1.68 4.76
C LEU A 25 -6.00 -1.04 5.98
N ASP A 26 -7.26 -0.64 5.87
CA ASP A 26 -8.00 -0.02 6.96
C ASP A 26 -8.13 -0.98 8.16
N ASP A 27 -8.47 -2.25 7.90
CA ASP A 27 -8.54 -3.31 8.91
C ASP A 27 -7.17 -3.52 9.59
N LEU A 28 -6.09 -3.56 8.80
CA LEU A 28 -4.73 -3.69 9.31
C LEU A 28 -4.34 -2.49 10.20
N LEU A 29 -4.66 -1.27 9.77
CA LEU A 29 -4.36 -0.05 10.52
C LEU A 29 -5.17 0.02 11.81
N GLU A 30 -6.42 -0.45 11.83
CA GLU A 30 -7.20 -0.59 13.07
C GLU A 30 -6.55 -1.56 14.05
N TYR A 31 -6.11 -2.73 13.57
CA TYR A 31 -5.36 -3.69 14.38
C TYR A 31 -4.08 -3.07 14.95
N VAL A 32 -3.27 -2.42 14.11
CA VAL A 32 -2.00 -1.79 14.53
C VAL A 32 -2.26 -0.68 15.55
N ARG A 33 -3.33 0.11 15.38
CA ARG A 33 -3.71 1.16 16.35
C ARG A 33 -4.07 0.58 17.70
N LYS A 34 -4.77 -0.56 17.73
CA LYS A 34 -5.16 -1.24 18.96
C LYS A 34 -3.95 -1.85 19.68
N GLU A 35 -3.08 -2.54 18.94
CA GLU A 35 -1.93 -3.25 19.50
C GLU A 35 -0.74 -2.32 19.80
N SER A 36 -0.67 -1.16 19.13
CA SER A 36 0.38 -0.15 19.28
C SER A 36 1.81 -0.72 19.27
N PRO A 37 2.21 -1.48 18.23
CA PRO A 37 3.57 -2.00 18.13
C PRO A 37 4.58 -0.85 17.98
N ASP A 38 5.84 -1.12 18.32
CA ASP A 38 6.93 -0.16 18.13
C ASP A 38 7.21 0.08 16.64
N VAL A 39 7.07 -0.98 15.83
CA VAL A 39 7.32 -0.94 14.38
C VAL A 39 6.22 -1.64 13.59
N LEU A 40 5.79 -1.00 12.51
CA LEU A 40 4.99 -1.60 11.44
C LEU A 40 5.86 -1.68 10.17
N VAL A 41 6.02 -2.88 9.61
CA VAL A 41 6.67 -3.09 8.31
C VAL A 41 5.59 -3.43 7.27
N LEU A 42 5.49 -2.60 6.24
CA LEU A 42 4.59 -2.83 5.11
C LEU A 42 5.40 -3.13 3.86
N CYS A 43 5.23 -4.33 3.33
CA CYS A 43 5.80 -4.75 2.05
C CYS A 43 4.75 -4.61 0.94
N GLY A 44 5.17 -4.24 -0.27
CA GLY A 44 4.29 -4.18 -1.44
C GLY A 44 3.72 -5.56 -1.85
N PRO A 45 2.90 -5.60 -2.91
CA PRO A 45 2.48 -4.45 -3.71
C PRO A 45 1.42 -3.60 -3.01
N PHE A 46 1.60 -2.28 -3.02
CA PHE A 46 0.63 -1.30 -2.56
C PHE A 46 -0.45 -1.03 -3.60
N VAL A 47 -0.06 -1.11 -4.87
CA VAL A 47 -0.94 -1.22 -6.01
C VAL A 47 -0.37 -2.32 -6.88
N ASP A 48 -1.06 -3.47 -6.89
CA ASP A 48 -0.67 -4.58 -7.74
C ASP A 48 -0.82 -4.17 -9.22
N TYR A 49 0.26 -4.23 -9.99
CA TYR A 49 0.24 -3.90 -11.42
C TYR A 49 -0.66 -4.82 -12.25
N GLN A 50 -0.96 -6.02 -11.73
CA GLN A 50 -1.89 -6.99 -12.31
C GLN A 50 -3.32 -6.81 -11.79
N HIS A 51 -3.60 -5.78 -10.98
CA HIS A 51 -4.94 -5.56 -10.45
C HIS A 51 -5.95 -5.44 -11.58
N ARG A 52 -7.05 -6.20 -11.48
CA ARG A 52 -8.07 -6.34 -12.54
C ARG A 52 -8.62 -5.00 -13.04
N LEU A 53 -8.72 -4.01 -12.17
CA LEU A 53 -9.22 -2.68 -12.52
C LEU A 53 -8.20 -1.83 -13.28
N LEU A 54 -6.93 -2.23 -13.39
CA LEU A 54 -5.91 -1.56 -14.19
C LEU A 54 -5.75 -2.16 -15.60
N ASP A 55 -6.48 -3.25 -15.87
CA ASP A 55 -6.44 -3.93 -17.16
C ASP A 55 -6.87 -2.96 -18.27
N PRO A 56 -6.00 -2.67 -19.26
CA PRO A 56 -6.31 -1.76 -20.35
C PRO A 56 -7.57 -2.14 -21.12
N SER A 57 -7.95 -3.42 -21.15
CA SER A 57 -9.21 -3.87 -21.77
C SER A 57 -10.47 -3.40 -21.02
N LYS A 58 -10.32 -2.93 -19.78
CA LYS A 58 -11.39 -2.39 -18.93
C LYS A 58 -11.37 -0.86 -18.83
N ALA A 59 -10.45 -0.20 -19.52
CA ALA A 59 -10.36 1.25 -19.62
C ALA A 59 -11.70 1.86 -20.09
N GLY A 60 -12.21 2.86 -19.36
CA GLY A 60 -13.47 3.54 -19.70
C GLY A 60 -14.75 2.90 -19.14
N THR A 61 -14.63 1.86 -18.31
CA THR A 61 -15.75 1.35 -17.49
C THR A 61 -15.80 2.07 -16.14
N PRO A 62 -16.98 2.16 -15.47
CA PRO A 62 -17.05 2.70 -14.12
C PRO A 62 -16.14 1.92 -13.17
N GLY A 63 -15.10 2.59 -12.64
CA GLY A 63 -14.09 1.97 -11.77
C GLY A 63 -12.93 1.27 -12.48
N GLY A 64 -12.89 1.25 -13.82
CA GLY A 64 -11.76 0.77 -14.61
C GLY A 64 -10.75 1.88 -14.88
N PHE A 65 -9.52 1.67 -14.44
CA PHE A 65 -8.35 2.48 -14.74
C PHE A 65 -7.53 1.84 -15.85
N SER A 66 -6.81 2.64 -16.62
CA SER A 66 -5.91 2.15 -17.68
C SER A 66 -4.47 2.50 -17.37
N ASN A 67 -3.51 1.68 -17.82
CA ASN A 67 -2.08 2.01 -17.79
C ASN A 67 -1.72 3.29 -18.59
N GLY A 68 -2.68 3.89 -19.30
CA GLY A 68 -2.56 5.18 -19.99
C GLY A 68 -3.26 6.34 -19.26
N ASP A 69 -3.87 6.11 -18.09
CA ASP A 69 -4.44 7.18 -17.29
C ASP A 69 -3.33 8.10 -16.79
N PRO A 70 -3.59 9.41 -16.70
CA PRO A 70 -2.55 10.38 -16.39
C PRO A 70 -1.81 10.03 -15.09
N PRO A 71 -0.54 10.45 -14.95
CA PRO A 71 0.29 10.28 -13.74
C PRO A 71 -0.44 10.61 -12.43
N ASP A 72 -1.48 11.45 -12.53
CA ASP A 72 -2.37 11.90 -11.47
C ASP A 72 -3.12 10.77 -10.76
N THR A 73 -3.58 9.72 -11.46
CA THR A 73 -4.35 8.62 -10.83
C THR A 73 -3.48 7.83 -9.84
N LEU A 74 -2.22 7.62 -10.19
CA LEU A 74 -1.34 6.77 -9.41
C LEU A 74 -0.60 7.55 -8.34
N THR A 75 -0.35 8.83 -8.60
CA THR A 75 -0.03 9.81 -7.56
C THR A 75 -1.18 9.92 -6.55
N LEU A 76 -2.43 9.93 -7.01
CA LEU A 76 -3.60 9.94 -6.15
C LEU A 76 -3.70 8.68 -5.29
N VAL A 77 -3.54 7.49 -5.87
CA VAL A 77 -3.58 6.23 -5.11
C VAL A 77 -2.47 6.16 -4.06
N ARG A 78 -1.24 6.58 -4.40
CA ARG A 78 -0.14 6.71 -3.44
C ARG A 78 -0.46 7.71 -2.33
N ASN A 79 -1.03 8.86 -2.67
CA ASN A 79 -1.41 9.88 -1.69
C ASN A 79 -2.52 9.37 -0.77
N VAL A 80 -3.51 8.64 -1.29
CA VAL A 80 -4.57 8.02 -0.50
C VAL A 80 -3.98 7.00 0.47
N MET A 81 -3.13 6.08 0.01
CA MET A 81 -2.47 5.11 0.87
C MET A 81 -1.60 5.80 1.95
N ARG A 82 -0.81 6.80 1.55
CA ARG A 82 0.05 7.56 2.46
C ARG A 82 -0.77 8.28 3.53
N GLU A 83 -1.89 8.87 3.14
CA GLU A 83 -2.78 9.57 4.06
C GLU A 83 -3.48 8.61 5.01
N ARG A 84 -3.94 7.45 4.53
CA ARG A 84 -4.51 6.39 5.38
C ARG A 84 -3.53 5.92 6.42
N ILE A 85 -2.28 5.64 6.05
CA ILE A 85 -1.23 5.26 7.01
C ILE A 85 -0.99 6.38 8.02
N ARG A 86 -0.87 7.63 7.56
CA ARG A 86 -0.66 8.78 8.46
C ARG A 86 -1.78 8.97 9.47
N GLN A 87 -3.03 8.80 9.05
CA GLN A 87 -4.19 8.93 9.92
C GLN A 87 -4.45 7.70 10.79
N GLY A 88 -4.08 6.52 10.30
CA GLY A 88 -4.38 5.24 10.94
C GLY A 88 -3.44 4.85 12.07
N LEU A 89 -2.21 5.38 12.07
CA LEU A 89 -1.16 5.02 13.03
C LEU A 89 -1.06 5.98 14.23
N ASN A 90 -0.72 5.39 15.38
CA ASN A 90 -0.36 6.16 16.57
C ASN A 90 1.05 6.77 16.41
N GLN A 91 1.31 7.92 17.03
CA GLN A 91 2.62 8.60 16.97
C GLN A 91 3.79 7.76 17.53
N SER A 92 3.49 6.71 18.31
CA SER A 92 4.47 5.80 18.89
C SER A 92 4.94 4.70 17.93
N THR A 93 4.22 4.42 16.83
CA THR A 93 4.55 3.34 15.90
C THR A 93 5.39 3.87 14.74
N THR A 94 6.59 3.34 14.56
CA THR A 94 7.42 3.63 13.38
C THR A 94 6.95 2.80 12.19
N CYS A 95 6.59 3.44 11.08
CA CYS A 95 6.21 2.74 9.86
C CYS A 95 7.39 2.65 8.88
N ILE A 96 7.70 1.44 8.43
CA ILE A 96 8.69 1.15 7.38
C ILE A 96 7.95 0.64 6.15
N ILE A 97 8.27 1.19 4.98
CA ILE A 97 7.67 0.80 3.70
C ILE A 97 8.75 0.14 2.83
N VAL A 98 8.45 -1.05 2.30
CA VAL A 98 9.33 -1.84 1.45
C VAL A 98 8.64 -2.05 0.09
N PRO A 99 9.24 -1.62 -1.04
CA PRO A 99 8.67 -1.82 -2.37
C PRO A 99 8.66 -3.29 -2.79
N SER A 100 7.77 -3.63 -3.73
CA SER A 100 7.73 -4.91 -4.44
C SER A 100 7.97 -4.70 -5.94
N LEU A 101 8.44 -5.74 -6.66
CA LEU A 101 8.49 -5.74 -8.13
C LEU A 101 7.10 -5.72 -8.77
N GLU A 102 6.08 -6.03 -7.97
CA GLU A 102 4.67 -6.04 -8.39
C GLU A 102 3.98 -4.69 -8.14
N ASP A 103 4.69 -3.68 -7.63
CA ASP A 103 4.14 -2.33 -7.55
C ASP A 103 4.04 -1.73 -8.96
N LEU A 104 2.85 -1.25 -9.33
CA LEU A 104 2.50 -0.67 -10.63
C LEU A 104 3.50 0.36 -11.21
N HIS A 105 4.37 0.92 -10.37
CA HIS A 105 5.30 1.98 -10.72
C HIS A 105 6.78 1.63 -10.56
N THR A 106 7.14 0.41 -10.15
CA THR A 106 8.55 0.04 -10.05
C THR A 106 9.03 -0.52 -11.39
N ARG A 107 9.64 0.33 -12.22
CA ARG A 107 10.42 -0.12 -13.39
C ARG A 107 11.77 -0.74 -13.02
N HIS A 108 12.01 -0.94 -11.73
CA HIS A 108 13.29 -1.36 -11.21
C HIS A 108 13.39 -2.88 -11.21
N THR A 109 14.52 -3.39 -11.69
CA THR A 109 14.94 -4.77 -11.45
C THR A 109 15.46 -4.89 -10.02
N PHE A 110 15.42 -6.09 -9.45
CA PHE A 110 16.04 -6.33 -8.15
C PHE A 110 17.56 -6.05 -8.20
N PRO A 111 18.16 -5.41 -7.18
CA PRO A 111 17.51 -4.79 -6.00
C PRO A 111 16.80 -3.46 -6.34
N GLN A 112 15.67 -3.20 -5.68
CA GLN A 112 14.86 -2.00 -5.90
C GLN A 112 15.27 -0.84 -4.95
N PRO A 113 15.27 0.42 -5.41
CA PRO A 113 15.45 1.58 -4.54
C PRO A 113 14.21 1.79 -3.64
N PRO A 114 14.33 2.53 -2.52
CA PRO A 114 13.17 2.98 -1.74
C PRO A 114 12.19 3.82 -2.59
N PHE A 115 10.93 3.94 -2.13
CA PHE A 115 10.00 4.90 -2.72
C PHE A 115 10.43 6.35 -2.44
N ASP A 116 10.17 7.24 -3.40
CA ASP A 116 10.32 8.71 -3.28
C ASP A 116 9.20 9.35 -2.42
#